data_AF-A0A0C3JFT4-F1
#
_entry.id   AF-A0A0C3JFT4-F1
#
_cell.length_a   1.000
_cell.length_b   1.000
_cell.length_c   1.000
_cell.angle_alpha   90.00
_cell.angle_beta   90.00
_cell.angle_gamma   90.00
#
_symmetry.space_group_name_H-M   'P 1'
#
loop_
_entity.id
_entity.type
_entity.pdbx_description
1 polymer ?
#
loop_
_entity_poly.entity_id
_entity_poly.type
_entity_poly.pdbx_seq_one_letter_code
_entity_poly.pdbx_strand_id
1 'polypeptide(L)'
;MTREGFYRTLSACPSLSTLHLRGFVELASQTPVFPVHLPHLRELIVNGRVLANGLRLFDIISAPNVEILVLENVKAHALAWIHRYIACAYPHAFQSLHTLRYIRCDFGGVDMDVHFLRATPAVSDLVLSVDRHMRLIRLLTNSDKQAAVCGCPPMWPNLRTITLHTQGYSGNVVGTGVPLNEPSPTMALIQEFVACRNILGKPISVLRFKGHNASPFNNEFLWGLTQMKQYVATEVVQSPMPAMLADGGYVADWGASVDAYSAQLRQFLAQMSLIRQQISPVLPPNFNIQHLRRRLGVPT
;
A
#
# COMPACT_ATOMS: atom_id res chain seq x y z
N MET A 1 -11.08 -11.83 -20.66
CA MET A 1 -11.60 -10.85 -21.66
C MET A 1 -10.52 -10.67 -22.69
N THR A 2 -10.88 -10.71 -23.97
CA THR A 2 -9.90 -10.53 -25.06
C THR A 2 -9.37 -9.09 -25.09
N ARG A 3 -8.12 -8.91 -25.50
CA ARG A 3 -7.51 -7.57 -25.67
C ARG A 3 -8.31 -6.67 -26.61
N GLU A 4 -8.90 -7.23 -27.66
CA GLU A 4 -9.78 -6.50 -28.58
C GLU A 4 -11.09 -6.05 -27.92
N GLY A 5 -11.72 -6.92 -27.14
CA GLY A 5 -12.93 -6.56 -26.37
C GLY A 5 -12.65 -5.44 -25.37
N PHE A 6 -11.48 -5.49 -24.70
CA PHE A 6 -11.02 -4.42 -23.82
C PHE A 6 -10.88 -3.08 -24.57
N TYR A 7 -10.19 -3.10 -25.71
CA TYR A 7 -9.99 -1.90 -26.52
C TYR A 7 -11.29 -1.29 -27.01
N ARG A 8 -12.19 -2.11 -27.57
CA ARG A 8 -13.51 -1.64 -28.05
C ARG A 8 -14.33 -1.03 -26.92
N THR A 9 -14.32 -1.66 -25.75
CA THR A 9 -15.06 -1.18 -24.57
C THR A 9 -14.52 0.17 -24.10
N LEU A 10 -13.20 0.33 -23.97
CA LEU A 10 -12.61 1.60 -23.56
C LEU A 10 -12.78 2.70 -24.61
N SER A 11 -12.63 2.36 -25.89
CA SER A 11 -12.77 3.33 -27.00
C SER A 11 -14.21 3.85 -27.11
N ALA A 12 -15.21 3.07 -26.69
CA ALA A 12 -16.60 3.50 -26.63
C ALA A 12 -16.89 4.50 -25.49
N CYS A 13 -15.96 4.66 -24.54
CA CYS A 13 -16.13 5.47 -23.34
C CYS A 13 -15.05 6.57 -23.19
N PRO A 14 -14.93 7.53 -24.14
CA PRO A 14 -13.88 8.54 -24.11
C PRO A 14 -14.01 9.54 -22.95
N SER A 15 -15.23 9.72 -22.42
CA SER A 15 -15.55 10.64 -21.33
C SER A 15 -15.35 10.03 -19.94
N LEU A 16 -14.72 8.85 -19.84
CA LEU A 16 -14.57 8.12 -18.60
C LEU A 16 -13.68 8.89 -17.61
N SER A 17 -14.21 9.20 -16.42
CA SER A 17 -13.47 9.87 -15.35
C SER A 17 -12.75 8.91 -14.41
N THR A 18 -13.28 7.69 -14.26
CA THR A 18 -12.81 6.68 -13.31
C THR A 18 -12.74 5.32 -14.00
N LEU A 19 -11.59 4.65 -13.92
CA LEU A 19 -11.37 3.34 -14.54
C LEU A 19 -10.82 2.34 -13.53
N HIS A 20 -11.56 1.25 -13.31
CA HIS A 20 -11.17 0.17 -12.42
C HIS A 20 -10.81 -1.09 -13.21
N LEU A 21 -9.53 -1.48 -13.17
CA LEU A 21 -9.00 -2.65 -13.86
C LEU A 21 -8.69 -3.76 -12.87
N ARG A 22 -9.49 -4.83 -12.88
CA ARG A 22 -9.40 -5.94 -11.90
C ARG A 22 -9.37 -7.34 -12.49
N GLY A 23 -9.86 -7.46 -13.71
CA GLY A 23 -9.99 -8.72 -14.40
C GLY A 23 -8.69 -9.14 -15.08
N PHE A 24 -8.81 -10.22 -15.85
CA PHE A 24 -7.73 -10.72 -16.68
C PHE A 24 -7.95 -10.28 -18.13
N VAL A 25 -6.90 -9.73 -18.74
CA VAL A 25 -6.86 -9.40 -20.17
C VAL A 25 -5.99 -10.43 -20.86
N GLU A 26 -6.58 -11.16 -21.81
CA GLU A 26 -5.88 -12.14 -22.62
C GLU A 26 -5.01 -11.44 -23.67
N LEU A 27 -3.73 -11.81 -23.72
CA LEU A 27 -2.74 -11.21 -24.62
C LEU A 27 -2.74 -11.82 -26.03
N ALA A 28 -3.49 -12.89 -26.26
CA ALA A 28 -3.40 -13.73 -27.46
C ALA A 28 -3.93 -13.08 -28.77
N SER A 29 -4.16 -11.77 -28.83
CA SER A 29 -4.58 -11.11 -30.07
C SER A 29 -3.39 -10.64 -30.90
N GLN A 30 -3.33 -11.05 -32.17
CA GLN A 30 -2.29 -10.67 -33.14
C GLN A 30 -2.39 -9.21 -33.63
N THR A 31 -3.46 -8.49 -33.28
CA THR A 31 -3.71 -7.14 -33.77
C THR A 31 -2.90 -6.09 -32.99
N PRO A 32 -2.14 -5.21 -33.68
CA PRO A 32 -1.55 -4.04 -33.04
C PRO A 32 -2.69 -3.10 -32.64
N VAL A 33 -2.75 -2.79 -31.34
CA VAL A 33 -3.78 -1.92 -30.78
C VAL A 33 -3.13 -0.61 -30.40
N PHE A 34 -3.56 0.49 -31.01
CA PHE A 34 -3.14 1.84 -30.60
C PHE A 34 -3.61 2.13 -29.18
N PRO A 35 -2.87 2.92 -28.38
CA PRO A 35 -3.31 3.25 -27.03
C PRO A 35 -4.63 4.02 -27.08
N VAL A 36 -5.61 3.58 -26.27
CA VAL A 36 -6.87 4.32 -26.10
C VAL A 36 -6.57 5.60 -25.35
N HIS A 37 -6.87 6.74 -25.97
CA HIS A 37 -6.69 8.03 -25.34
C HIS A 37 -7.88 8.36 -24.44
N LEU A 38 -7.63 8.54 -23.15
CA LEU A 38 -8.62 8.83 -22.11
C LEU A 38 -8.27 10.17 -21.43
N PRO A 39 -8.54 11.32 -22.08
CA PRO A 39 -8.12 12.64 -21.59
C PRO A 39 -8.87 13.10 -20.34
N HIS A 40 -10.08 12.58 -20.11
CA HIS A 40 -10.92 12.91 -18.95
C HIS A 40 -10.69 12.01 -17.73
N LEU A 41 -9.83 10.99 -17.86
CA LEU A 41 -9.58 10.03 -16.79
C LEU A 41 -8.80 10.69 -15.65
N ARG A 42 -9.44 10.78 -14.48
CA ARG A 42 -8.87 11.33 -13.26
C ARG A 42 -8.43 10.25 -12.30
N GLU A 43 -9.19 9.17 -12.19
CA GLU A 43 -8.90 8.07 -11.28
C GLU A 43 -8.65 6.77 -12.03
N LEU A 44 -7.48 6.17 -11.80
CA LEU A 44 -7.09 4.89 -12.37
C LEU A 44 -6.74 3.90 -11.25
N ILE A 45 -7.52 2.83 -11.16
CA ILE A 45 -7.29 1.73 -10.22
C ILE A 45 -6.84 0.50 -11.00
N VAL A 46 -5.65 -0.01 -10.68
CA VAL A 46 -5.02 -1.15 -11.36
C VAL A 46 -4.71 -2.25 -10.36
N ASN A 47 -5.38 -3.38 -10.51
CA ASN A 47 -5.05 -4.59 -9.78
C ASN A 47 -3.99 -5.40 -10.52
N GLY A 48 -3.03 -5.97 -9.79
CA GLY A 48 -1.93 -6.75 -10.33
C GLY A 48 -2.36 -7.99 -11.13
N ARG A 49 -3.59 -8.50 -10.93
CA ARG A 49 -4.15 -9.58 -11.77
C ARG A 49 -4.22 -9.20 -13.25
N VAL A 50 -4.45 -7.93 -13.56
CA VAL A 50 -4.48 -7.39 -14.93
C VAL A 50 -3.10 -7.46 -15.58
N LEU A 51 -2.06 -7.26 -14.77
CA LEU A 51 -0.66 -7.18 -15.20
C LEU A 51 0.04 -8.55 -15.19
N ALA A 52 -0.59 -9.57 -14.62
CA ALA A 52 0.02 -10.87 -14.33
C ALA A 52 0.56 -11.61 -15.58
N ASN A 53 -0.02 -11.36 -16.76
CA ASN A 53 0.44 -11.97 -18.01
C ASN A 53 1.57 -11.19 -18.70
N GLY A 54 2.07 -10.12 -18.09
CA GLY A 54 3.00 -9.20 -18.74
C GLY A 54 2.30 -8.11 -19.57
N LEU A 55 1.01 -7.86 -19.33
CA LEU A 55 0.31 -6.73 -19.93
C LEU A 55 0.96 -5.42 -19.47
N ARG A 56 1.46 -4.64 -20.44
CA ARG A 56 1.96 -3.29 -20.20
C ARG A 56 0.81 -2.31 -20.35
N LEU A 57 0.19 -1.94 -19.23
CA LEU A 57 -1.04 -1.15 -19.21
C LEU A 57 -0.94 0.16 -20.01
N PHE A 58 0.18 0.85 -19.92
CA PHE A 58 0.34 2.13 -20.59
C PHE A 58 0.76 2.04 -22.07
N ASP A 59 0.96 0.82 -22.57
CA ASP A 59 1.06 0.57 -24.02
C ASP A 59 -0.32 0.54 -24.67
N ILE A 60 -1.39 0.34 -23.88
CA ILE A 60 -2.78 0.22 -24.35
C ILE A 60 -3.68 1.38 -23.91
N ILE A 61 -3.27 2.18 -22.92
CA ILE A 61 -4.02 3.32 -22.42
C ILE A 61 -3.11 4.53 -22.32
N SER A 62 -3.55 5.66 -22.87
CA SER A 62 -2.94 6.98 -22.68
C SER A 62 -3.87 7.81 -21.80
N ALA A 63 -3.44 8.09 -20.56
CA ALA A 63 -4.20 8.87 -19.58
C ALA A 63 -3.29 9.95 -18.96
N PRO A 64 -3.05 11.08 -19.65
CA PRO A 64 -2.07 12.07 -19.22
C PRO A 64 -2.49 12.87 -17.98
N ASN A 65 -3.79 13.01 -17.75
CA ASN A 65 -4.38 13.89 -16.72
C ASN A 65 -4.79 13.15 -15.44
N VAL A 66 -4.25 11.94 -15.20
CA VAL A 66 -4.59 11.17 -14.01
C VAL A 66 -4.18 11.92 -12.74
N GLU A 67 -5.15 12.07 -11.83
CA GLU A 67 -5.05 12.74 -10.54
C GLU A 67 -4.81 11.73 -9.40
N ILE A 68 -5.44 10.56 -9.51
CA ILE A 68 -5.40 9.48 -8.52
C ILE A 68 -4.98 8.18 -9.19
N LEU A 69 -3.85 7.62 -8.75
CA LEU A 69 -3.37 6.31 -9.18
C LEU A 69 -3.38 5.33 -8.00
N VAL A 70 -4.17 4.26 -8.14
CA VAL A 70 -4.24 3.17 -7.15
C VAL A 70 -3.65 1.91 -7.77
N LEU A 71 -2.56 1.43 -7.20
CA LEU A 71 -1.90 0.20 -7.58
C LEU A 71 -2.13 -0.82 -6.47
N GLU A 72 -2.73 -1.95 -6.84
CA GLU A 72 -3.13 -2.97 -5.88
C GLU A 72 -2.57 -4.33 -6.23
N ASN A 73 -1.96 -5.04 -5.27
CA ASN A 73 -1.39 -6.38 -5.46
C ASN A 73 -0.41 -6.47 -6.65
N VAL A 74 0.20 -5.34 -7.03
CA VAL A 74 1.13 -5.27 -8.16
C VAL A 74 2.48 -5.84 -7.73
N LYS A 75 3.02 -6.77 -8.53
CA LYS A 75 4.34 -7.38 -8.34
C LYS A 75 5.45 -6.44 -8.80
N ALA A 76 6.65 -6.64 -8.26
CA ALA A 76 7.80 -5.75 -8.47
C ALA A 76 8.15 -5.48 -9.93
N HIS A 77 8.17 -6.52 -10.78
CA HIS A 77 8.47 -6.34 -12.21
C HIS A 77 7.46 -5.41 -12.90
N ALA A 78 6.16 -5.60 -12.65
CA ALA A 78 5.10 -4.79 -13.25
C ALA A 78 5.11 -3.37 -12.69
N LEU A 79 5.42 -3.23 -11.40
CA LEU A 79 5.58 -1.93 -10.74
C LEU A 79 6.73 -1.13 -11.35
N ALA A 80 7.89 -1.75 -11.57
CA ALA A 80 9.04 -1.12 -12.21
C ALA A 80 8.73 -0.64 -13.62
N TRP A 81 7.96 -1.41 -14.41
CA TRP A 81 7.50 -0.98 -15.73
C TRP A 81 6.58 0.25 -15.66
N ILE A 82 5.65 0.28 -14.71
CA ILE A 82 4.78 1.43 -14.48
C ILE A 82 5.62 2.68 -14.12
N HIS A 83 6.55 2.54 -13.17
CA HIS A 83 7.42 3.64 -12.77
C HIS A 83 8.28 4.18 -13.91
N ARG A 84 8.89 3.28 -14.69
CA ARG A 84 9.67 3.65 -15.87
C ARG A 84 8.82 4.36 -16.90
N TYR A 85 7.60 3.90 -17.15
CA TYR A 85 6.69 4.59 -18.08
C TYR A 85 6.39 6.01 -17.63
N ILE A 86 6.01 6.19 -16.36
CA ILE A 86 5.71 7.51 -15.79
C ILE A 86 6.95 8.42 -15.88
N ALA A 87 8.13 7.89 -15.57
CA ALA A 87 9.39 8.61 -15.70
C ALA A 87 9.66 9.07 -17.14
N CYS A 88 9.46 8.19 -18.13
CA CYS A 88 9.64 8.52 -19.54
C CYS A 88 8.56 9.46 -20.10
N ALA A 89 7.36 9.47 -19.51
CA ALA A 89 6.26 10.31 -19.98
C ALA A 89 6.34 11.76 -19.47
N TYR A 90 7.23 12.05 -18.52
CA TYR A 90 7.50 13.40 -18.05
C TYR A 90 8.20 14.25 -19.14
N PRO A 91 7.80 15.53 -19.34
CA PRO A 91 6.83 16.29 -18.56
C PRO A 91 5.38 16.19 -19.10
N HIS A 92 5.08 15.37 -20.09
CA HIS A 92 3.81 15.46 -20.82
C HIS A 92 2.62 14.73 -20.16
N ALA A 93 2.86 13.85 -19.19
CA ALA A 93 1.83 13.10 -18.49
C ALA A 93 2.09 13.05 -16.97
N PHE A 94 1.04 12.75 -16.20
CA PHE A 94 1.07 12.56 -14.73
C PHE A 94 1.48 13.80 -13.92
N GLN A 95 1.53 14.99 -14.53
CA GLN A 95 1.79 16.24 -13.80
C GLN A 95 0.69 16.53 -12.76
N SER A 96 -0.54 16.11 -13.02
CA SER A 96 -1.70 16.27 -12.14
C SER A 96 -1.78 15.20 -11.04
N LEU A 97 -0.88 14.22 -11.02
CA LEU A 97 -0.95 13.10 -10.09
C LEU A 97 -0.64 13.58 -8.66
N HIS A 98 -1.68 13.71 -7.85
CA HIS A 98 -1.57 14.19 -6.48
C HIS A 98 -1.76 13.07 -5.44
N THR A 99 -2.49 12.00 -5.79
CA THR A 99 -2.73 10.88 -4.88
C THR A 99 -2.19 9.59 -5.47
N LEU A 100 -1.32 8.93 -4.72
CA LEU A 100 -0.68 7.69 -5.11
C LEU A 100 -0.87 6.64 -4.01
N ARG A 101 -1.49 5.51 -4.37
CA ARG A 101 -1.82 4.45 -3.42
C ARG A 101 -1.17 3.14 -3.82
N TYR A 102 -0.29 2.63 -2.97
CA TYR A 102 0.32 1.30 -3.08
C TYR A 102 -0.31 0.37 -2.03
N ILE A 103 -1.25 -0.45 -2.49
CA ILE A 103 -2.00 -1.38 -1.64
C ILE A 103 -1.48 -2.78 -1.89
N ARG A 104 -0.81 -3.38 -0.90
CA ARG A 104 -0.26 -4.76 -1.00
C ARG A 104 0.69 -4.96 -2.20
N CYS A 105 1.29 -3.90 -2.71
CA CYS A 105 2.32 -3.97 -3.73
C CYS A 105 3.59 -4.61 -3.19
N ASP A 106 4.41 -5.11 -4.11
CA ASP A 106 5.73 -5.65 -3.83
C ASP A 106 6.75 -4.89 -4.66
N PHE A 107 7.79 -4.36 -4.01
CA PHE A 107 8.89 -3.65 -4.66
C PHE A 107 10.08 -4.58 -4.95
N GLY A 108 10.03 -5.84 -4.46
CA GLY A 108 10.80 -7.00 -4.92
C GLY A 108 12.30 -6.83 -5.05
N GLY A 109 12.95 -6.23 -4.07
CA GLY A 109 14.41 -6.18 -4.06
C GLY A 109 15.05 -5.18 -5.03
N VAL A 110 14.29 -4.64 -5.99
CA VAL A 110 14.75 -3.66 -6.98
C VAL A 110 14.70 -2.25 -6.40
N ASP A 111 15.65 -1.40 -6.81
CA ASP A 111 15.67 -0.01 -6.41
C ASP A 111 14.51 0.77 -7.04
N MET A 112 13.88 1.61 -6.23
CA MET A 112 12.89 2.56 -6.72
C MET A 112 13.55 3.54 -7.66
N ASP A 113 12.92 3.77 -8.82
CA ASP A 113 13.46 4.68 -9.82
C ASP A 113 13.35 6.14 -9.33
N VAL A 114 14.49 6.79 -9.12
CA VAL A 114 14.55 8.23 -8.77
C VAL A 114 13.88 9.10 -9.85
N HIS A 115 13.93 8.67 -11.11
CA HIS A 115 13.27 9.37 -12.21
C HIS A 115 11.74 9.38 -12.05
N PHE A 116 11.16 8.34 -11.46
CA PHE A 116 9.73 8.32 -11.15
C PHE A 116 9.36 9.39 -10.11
N LEU A 117 10.17 9.57 -9.06
CA LEU A 117 9.90 10.61 -8.06
C LEU A 117 9.96 12.01 -8.68
N ARG A 118 10.94 12.24 -9.57
CA ARG A 118 11.07 13.51 -10.31
C ARG A 118 9.92 13.76 -11.28
N ALA A 119 9.36 12.70 -11.85
CA ALA A 119 8.24 12.78 -12.79
C ALA A 119 6.88 13.04 -12.12
N THR A 120 6.79 12.93 -10.80
CA THR A 120 5.54 13.05 -10.03
C THR A 120 5.62 14.09 -8.91
N PRO A 121 6.06 15.34 -9.19
CA PRO A 121 6.33 16.33 -8.15
C PRO A 121 5.06 16.82 -7.43
N ALA A 122 3.88 16.64 -8.04
CA ALA A 122 2.59 17.07 -7.50
C ALA A 122 2.04 16.14 -6.41
N VAL A 123 2.63 14.95 -6.20
CA VAL A 123 2.15 13.98 -5.21
C VAL A 123 2.13 14.61 -3.83
N SER A 124 0.93 14.69 -3.25
CA SER A 124 0.65 15.28 -1.94
C SER A 124 0.13 14.27 -0.93
N ASP A 125 -0.54 13.21 -1.41
CA ASP A 125 -1.10 12.13 -0.61
C ASP A 125 -0.54 10.78 -1.05
N LEU A 126 0.09 10.08 -0.10
CA LEU A 126 0.72 8.79 -0.32
C LEU A 126 0.12 7.74 0.62
N VAL A 127 -0.40 6.66 0.04
CA VAL A 127 -0.91 5.52 0.80
C VAL A 127 0.01 4.32 0.61
N LEU A 128 0.49 3.74 1.71
CA LEU A 128 1.43 2.62 1.72
C LEU A 128 0.99 1.54 2.69
N SER A 129 1.24 0.27 2.36
CA SER A 129 1.25 -0.80 3.35
C SER A 129 2.50 -0.78 4.25
N VAL A 130 2.31 -0.95 5.56
CA VAL A 130 3.38 -1.08 6.57
C VAL A 130 4.29 -2.27 6.22
N ASP A 131 5.59 -2.11 6.49
CA ASP A 131 6.72 -3.03 6.21
C ASP A 131 7.00 -3.34 4.73
N ARG A 132 6.05 -3.19 3.81
CA ARG A 132 6.24 -3.51 2.39
C ARG A 132 6.94 -2.43 1.58
N HIS A 133 6.80 -1.18 2.01
CA HIS A 133 7.19 -0.01 1.21
C HIS A 133 8.28 0.84 1.86
N MET A 134 9.04 0.27 2.80
CA MET A 134 10.06 1.00 3.55
C MET A 134 11.17 1.55 2.66
N ARG A 135 11.43 0.93 1.51
CA ARG A 135 12.40 1.44 0.54
C ARG A 135 12.00 2.79 -0.06
N LEU A 136 10.72 2.98 -0.37
CA LEU A 136 10.22 4.26 -0.85
C LEU A 136 10.37 5.34 0.23
N ILE A 137 9.96 5.05 1.46
CA ILE A 137 10.16 5.99 2.58
C ILE A 137 11.65 6.31 2.74
N ARG A 138 12.53 5.32 2.71
CA ARG A 138 13.99 5.54 2.82
C ARG A 138 14.53 6.42 1.70
N LEU A 139 14.06 6.23 0.47
CA LEU A 139 14.45 7.06 -0.67
C LEU A 139 13.97 8.51 -0.48
N LEU A 140 12.75 8.71 0.02
CA LEU A 140 12.22 10.03 0.33
C LEU A 140 13.01 10.70 1.48
N THR A 141 13.31 9.97 2.56
CA THR A 141 14.15 10.45 3.66
C THR A 141 15.53 10.87 3.16
N ASN A 142 16.16 10.07 2.29
CA ASN A 142 17.46 10.41 1.71
C ASN A 142 17.38 11.63 0.80
N SER A 143 16.32 11.74 -0.02
CA SER A 143 16.06 12.94 -0.81
C SER A 143 15.91 14.18 0.07
N ASP A 144 15.25 14.05 1.22
CA ASP A 144 15.02 15.16 2.14
C ASP A 144 16.31 15.61 2.83
N LYS A 145 17.13 14.65 3.27
CA LYS A 145 18.46 14.94 3.81
C LYS A 145 19.34 15.65 2.80
N GLN A 146 19.35 15.17 1.54
CA GLN A 146 20.10 15.82 0.48
C GLN A 146 19.58 17.22 0.19
N ALA A 147 18.26 17.41 0.16
CA ALA A 147 17.63 18.72 0.03
C ALA A 147 18.08 19.69 1.13
N ALA A 148 18.17 19.22 2.38
CA ALA A 148 18.60 20.03 3.51
C ALA A 148 20.07 20.44 3.40
N VAL A 149 20.95 19.52 2.99
CA VAL A 149 22.39 19.78 2.84
C VAL A 149 22.68 20.70 1.65
N CYS A 150 22.00 20.48 0.53
CA CYS A 150 22.27 21.19 -0.72
C CYS A 150 21.43 22.48 -0.91
N GLY A 151 20.48 22.76 -0.01
CA GLY A 151 19.58 23.91 -0.14
C GLY A 151 18.64 23.82 -1.35
N CYS A 152 18.30 22.60 -1.80
CA CYS A 152 17.45 22.36 -2.97
C CYS A 152 16.09 21.77 -2.55
N PRO A 153 15.04 21.82 -3.40
CA PRO A 153 13.76 21.21 -3.06
C PRO A 153 13.86 19.68 -3.03
N PRO A 154 13.17 18.99 -2.09
CA PRO A 154 13.09 17.53 -2.10
C PRO A 154 12.28 17.04 -3.31
N MET A 155 12.47 15.77 -3.71
CA MET A 155 11.86 15.21 -4.93
C MET A 155 10.33 15.29 -4.94
N TRP A 156 9.70 15.05 -3.79
CA TRP A 156 8.27 15.26 -3.58
C TRP A 156 8.04 16.43 -2.63
N PRO A 157 8.07 17.68 -3.14
CA PRO A 157 7.96 18.87 -2.32
C PRO A 157 6.55 19.09 -1.74
N ASN A 158 5.53 18.51 -2.37
CA ASN A 158 4.12 18.69 -2.01
C ASN A 158 3.58 17.56 -1.12
N LEU A 159 4.38 16.54 -0.81
CA LEU A 159 3.96 15.44 0.06
C LEU A 159 3.66 15.97 1.46
N ARG A 160 2.38 15.92 1.84
CA ARG A 160 1.86 16.41 3.14
C ARG A 160 1.06 15.36 3.89
N THR A 161 0.59 14.31 3.24
CA THR A 161 -0.21 13.26 3.87
C THR A 161 0.39 11.90 3.57
N ILE A 162 0.60 11.11 4.62
CA ILE A 162 0.97 9.70 4.50
C ILE A 162 -0.05 8.87 5.24
N THR A 163 -0.63 7.89 4.54
CA THR A 163 -1.52 6.90 5.16
C THR A 163 -0.84 5.52 5.14
N LEU A 164 -0.61 4.98 6.32
CA LEU A 164 -0.02 3.67 6.54
C LEU A 164 -1.11 2.64 6.79
N HIS A 165 -1.32 1.78 5.80
CA HIS A 165 -2.13 0.58 5.96
C HIS A 165 -1.33 -0.42 6.79
N THR A 166 -1.64 -0.47 8.09
CA THR A 166 -1.20 -1.59 8.93
C THR A 166 -1.70 -2.85 8.23
N GLN A 167 -0.80 -3.82 8.01
CA GLN A 167 -1.13 -5.04 7.26
C GLN A 167 -2.53 -5.46 7.68
N GLY A 168 -3.43 -5.64 6.68
CA GLY A 168 -4.81 -5.99 6.96
C GLY A 168 -4.87 -7.22 7.86
N TYR A 169 -6.06 -7.66 8.24
CA TYR A 169 -6.28 -8.76 9.19
C TYR A 169 -5.48 -10.07 8.97
N SER A 170 -4.79 -10.21 7.84
CA SER A 170 -3.67 -11.11 7.61
C SER A 170 -2.30 -10.61 8.13
N GLY A 171 -2.25 -9.91 9.25
CA GLY A 171 -1.02 -9.49 9.93
C GLY A 171 -0.90 -10.20 11.27
N ASN A 172 0.32 -10.41 11.76
CA ASN A 172 0.48 -10.88 13.13
C ASN A 172 -0.20 -9.89 14.08
N VAL A 173 -1.06 -10.40 14.98
CA VAL A 173 -1.60 -9.59 16.08
C VAL A 173 -0.39 -9.21 16.92
N VAL A 174 0.06 -7.97 16.78
CA VAL A 174 1.12 -7.44 17.63
C VAL A 174 0.52 -7.41 19.03
N GLY A 175 1.07 -8.23 19.93
CA GLY A 175 0.55 -8.38 21.29
C GLY A 175 0.36 -7.03 21.96
N THR A 176 -0.80 -6.82 22.56
CA THR A 176 -1.04 -5.69 23.43
C THR A 176 -0.15 -5.82 24.67
N GLY A 177 0.95 -5.09 24.73
CA GLY A 177 1.55 -4.76 26.02
C GLY A 177 2.97 -5.21 26.30
N VAL A 178 3.93 -4.89 25.41
CA VAL A 178 5.29 -4.60 25.89
C VAL A 178 5.80 -3.38 25.14
N PRO A 179 6.18 -2.28 25.82
CA PRO A 179 6.99 -1.26 25.17
C PRO A 179 8.32 -1.93 24.86
N LEU A 180 8.54 -2.27 23.59
CA LEU A 180 9.90 -2.49 23.13
C LEU A 180 10.65 -1.20 23.46
N ASN A 181 11.80 -1.30 24.14
CA ASN A 181 12.63 -0.14 24.50
C ASN A 181 13.12 0.66 23.27
N GLU A 182 12.78 0.20 22.05
CA GLU A 182 13.15 0.80 20.78
C GLU A 182 11.98 0.67 19.79
N PRO A 183 11.78 1.66 18.89
CA PRO A 183 10.77 1.55 17.84
C PRO A 183 11.19 0.49 16.83
N SER A 184 10.22 -0.18 16.20
CA SER A 184 10.46 -1.07 15.07
C SER A 184 11.20 -0.34 13.95
N PRO A 185 11.98 -1.05 13.12
CA PRO A 185 12.72 -0.43 12.02
C PRO A 185 11.84 0.42 11.09
N THR A 186 10.59 -0.01 10.88
CA THR A 186 9.59 0.71 10.11
C THR A 186 9.21 2.03 10.78
N MET A 187 8.85 2.01 12.06
CA MET A 187 8.46 3.23 12.78
C MET A 187 9.65 4.19 12.96
N ALA A 188 10.84 3.67 13.24
CA ALA A 188 12.07 4.46 13.33
C ALA A 188 12.33 5.24 12.04
N LEU A 189 12.18 4.58 10.88
CA LEU A 189 12.36 5.21 9.58
C LEU A 189 11.30 6.29 9.30
N ILE A 190 10.05 6.06 9.70
CA ILE A 190 8.97 7.05 9.52
C ILE A 190 9.19 8.26 10.45
N GLN A 191 9.66 8.04 11.69
CA GLN A 191 10.02 9.11 12.62
C GLN A 191 11.16 9.96 12.06
N GLU A 192 12.20 9.31 11.52
CA GLU A 192 13.31 9.99 10.85
C GLU A 192 12.83 10.81 9.65
N PHE A 193 11.93 10.25 8.85
CA PHE A 193 11.32 10.97 7.72
C PHE A 193 10.58 12.23 8.18
N VAL A 194 9.75 12.13 9.23
CA VAL A 194 9.05 13.29 9.81
C VAL A 194 10.02 14.34 10.33
N ALA A 195 11.07 13.93 11.03
CA ALA A 195 12.10 14.85 11.52
C ALA A 195 12.79 15.61 10.36
N CYS A 196 13.15 14.90 9.28
CA CYS A 196 13.75 15.51 8.10
C CYS A 196 12.81 16.54 7.44
N ARG A 197 11.52 16.20 7.33
CA ARG A 197 10.49 17.11 6.77
C ARG A 197 10.31 18.37 7.61
N ASN A 198 10.37 18.24 8.94
CA ASN A 198 10.30 19.38 9.85
C ASN A 198 11.51 20.31 9.68
N ILE A 199 12.73 19.75 9.58
CA ILE A 199 13.97 20.51 9.35
C ILE A 199 13.92 21.28 8.03
N LEU A 200 13.34 20.68 6.98
CA LEU A 200 13.16 21.32 5.67
C LEU A 200 12.11 22.45 5.65
N GLY A 201 11.39 22.71 6.75
CA GLY A 201 10.25 23.63 6.76
C GLY A 201 9.07 23.14 5.91
N LYS A 202 9.04 21.84 5.57
CA LYS A 202 7.96 21.20 4.81
C LYS A 202 7.35 20.06 5.63
N PRO A 203 6.76 20.34 6.80
CA PRO A 203 6.24 19.33 7.70
C PRO A 203 5.13 18.50 7.03
N ILE A 204 5.05 17.22 7.41
CA ILE A 204 3.88 16.39 7.13
C ILE A 204 2.70 16.98 7.90
N SER A 205 1.60 17.23 7.20
CA SER A 205 0.39 17.79 7.80
C SER A 205 -0.34 16.76 8.66
N VAL A 206 -0.44 15.53 8.17
CA VAL A 206 -1.11 14.45 8.88
C VAL A 206 -0.51 13.10 8.49
N LEU A 207 -0.33 12.25 9.49
CA LEU A 207 0.09 10.87 9.32
C LEU A 207 -1.01 9.94 9.84
N ARG A 208 -1.59 9.16 8.93
CA ARG A 208 -2.74 8.31 9.23
C ARG A 208 -2.29 6.87 9.39
N PHE A 209 -2.72 6.21 10.46
CA PHE A 209 -2.63 4.76 10.61
C PHE A 209 -4.01 4.18 10.32
N LYS A 210 -4.12 3.35 9.29
CA LYS A 210 -5.39 2.75 8.87
C LYS A 210 -5.32 1.23 8.94
N GLY A 211 -6.35 0.64 9.54
CA GLY A 211 -6.54 -0.81 9.62
C GLY A 211 -6.77 -1.32 11.03
N HIS A 212 -6.86 -2.65 11.17
CA HIS A 212 -7.21 -3.29 12.44
C HIS A 212 -6.16 -3.08 13.54
N ASN A 213 -4.88 -3.06 13.15
CA ASN A 213 -3.75 -2.87 14.08
C ASN A 213 -3.27 -1.41 14.11
N ALA A 214 -4.08 -0.44 13.65
CA ALA A 214 -3.68 0.96 13.55
C ALA A 214 -3.22 1.56 14.90
N SER A 215 -3.93 1.28 16.00
CA SER A 215 -3.61 1.89 17.31
C SER A 215 -2.24 1.43 17.86
N PRO A 216 -1.90 0.13 17.91
CA PRO A 216 -0.57 -0.30 18.32
C PRO A 216 0.58 0.37 17.57
N PHE A 217 0.52 0.43 16.23
CA PHE A 217 1.54 1.09 15.41
C PHE A 217 1.59 2.60 15.67
N ASN A 218 0.44 3.26 15.84
CA ASN A 218 0.39 4.67 16.21
C ASN A 218 1.03 4.93 17.59
N ASN A 219 0.78 4.07 18.58
CA ASN A 219 1.33 4.23 19.92
C ASN A 219 2.86 4.10 19.93
N GLU A 220 3.37 3.09 19.23
CA GLU A 220 4.82 2.90 19.03
C GLU A 220 5.45 4.10 18.32
N PHE A 221 4.79 4.60 17.27
CA PHE A 221 5.22 5.77 16.53
C PHE A 221 5.27 7.03 17.40
N LEU A 222 4.20 7.32 18.15
CA LEU A 222 4.12 8.48 19.05
C LEU A 222 5.14 8.40 20.18
N TRP A 223 5.39 7.21 20.71
CA TRP A 223 6.42 7.02 21.74
C TRP A 223 7.80 7.47 21.22
N GLY A 224 8.21 6.99 20.04
CA GLY A 224 9.53 7.39 19.49
C GLY A 224 9.59 8.84 19.03
N LEU A 225 8.49 9.42 18.52
CA LEU A 225 8.42 10.87 18.26
C LEU A 225 8.62 11.71 19.52
N THR A 226 8.05 11.28 20.64
CA THR A 226 8.20 11.94 21.94
C THR A 226 9.66 11.92 22.39
N GLN A 227 10.36 10.79 22.23
CA GLN A 227 11.81 10.71 22.50
C GLN A 227 12.62 11.66 21.63
N MET A 228 12.24 11.82 20.35
CA MET A 228 12.88 12.74 19.41
C MET A 228 12.49 14.22 19.61
N LYS A 229 11.53 14.52 20.50
CA LYS A 229 10.92 15.86 20.67
C LYS A 229 10.39 16.43 19.35
N GLN A 230 9.86 15.55 18.50
CA GLN A 230 9.24 15.91 17.22
C GLN A 230 7.72 15.86 17.34
N TYR A 231 7.03 16.59 16.46
CA TYR A 231 5.58 16.60 16.39
C TYR A 231 5.09 16.43 14.95
N VAL A 232 4.01 15.67 14.81
CA VAL A 232 3.18 15.58 13.61
C VAL A 232 1.78 15.20 14.08
N ALA A 233 0.74 15.73 13.43
CA ALA A 233 -0.62 15.30 13.71
C ALA A 233 -0.80 13.85 13.25
N THR A 234 -1.31 12.98 14.12
CA THR A 234 -1.62 11.59 13.78
C THR A 234 -3.11 11.31 13.87
N GLU A 235 -3.60 10.48 12.96
CA GLU A 235 -4.98 10.00 12.96
C GLU A 235 -5.00 8.47 12.94
N VAL A 236 -5.81 7.88 13.81
CA VAL A 236 -6.01 6.42 13.85
C VAL A 236 -7.38 6.11 13.26
N VAL A 237 -7.39 5.44 12.10
CA VAL A 237 -8.61 5.04 11.41
C VAL A 237 -8.79 3.54 11.56
N GLN A 238 -9.48 3.13 12.62
CA GLN A 238 -9.92 1.75 12.78
C GLN A 238 -10.95 1.44 11.70
N SER A 239 -10.55 0.64 10.72
CA SER A 239 -11.35 0.35 9.54
C SER A 239 -11.78 -1.11 9.54
N PRO A 240 -13.09 -1.41 9.42
CA PRO A 240 -13.53 -2.77 9.17
C PRO A 240 -13.03 -3.25 7.80
N MET A 241 -12.94 -4.57 7.59
CA MET A 241 -12.44 -5.16 6.34
C MET A 241 -13.10 -4.58 5.07
N PRO A 242 -14.43 -4.37 5.00
CA PRO A 242 -15.06 -3.76 3.83
C PRO A 242 -14.53 -2.35 3.52
N ALA A 243 -14.20 -1.55 4.54
CA ALA A 243 -13.66 -0.20 4.35
C ALA A 243 -12.21 -0.23 3.84
N MET A 244 -11.40 -1.22 4.27
CA MET A 244 -10.05 -1.43 3.72
C MET A 244 -10.09 -1.94 2.28
N LEU A 245 -11.07 -2.79 1.94
CA LEU A 245 -11.28 -3.28 0.58
C LEU A 245 -11.78 -2.16 -0.35
N ALA A 246 -12.66 -1.28 0.15
CA ALA A 246 -13.12 -0.10 -0.58
C ALA A 246 -11.97 0.85 -0.97
N ASP A 247 -10.85 0.90 -0.22
CA ASP A 247 -9.68 1.69 -0.62
C ASP A 247 -8.97 1.14 -1.87
N GLY A 248 -9.03 -0.19 -2.08
CA GLY A 248 -8.66 -0.84 -3.35
C GLY A 248 -9.78 -0.75 -4.40
N GLY A 249 -10.84 0.01 -4.10
CA GLY A 249 -12.06 0.21 -4.86
C GLY A 249 -13.05 -0.97 -4.83
N TYR A 250 -12.85 -1.99 -3.99
CA TYR A 250 -13.75 -3.15 -3.84
C TYR A 250 -15.04 -2.79 -3.09
N VAL A 251 -15.66 -1.68 -3.49
CA VAL A 251 -16.93 -1.22 -2.94
C VAL A 251 -17.97 -2.31 -3.21
N ALA A 252 -18.47 -2.94 -2.15
CA ALA A 252 -19.48 -4.02 -2.19
C ALA A 252 -19.07 -5.30 -2.95
N ASP A 253 -17.77 -5.60 -3.13
CA ASP A 253 -17.33 -6.87 -3.71
C ASP A 253 -17.31 -7.99 -2.64
N TRP A 254 -18.35 -8.83 -2.68
CA TRP A 254 -18.49 -9.97 -1.78
C TRP A 254 -17.37 -11.01 -1.98
N GLY A 255 -16.89 -11.22 -3.21
CA GLY A 255 -15.83 -12.18 -3.49
C GLY A 255 -14.49 -11.74 -2.88
N ALA A 256 -14.13 -10.46 -3.08
CA ALA A 256 -12.96 -9.88 -2.44
C ALA A 256 -13.05 -9.90 -0.91
N SER A 257 -14.26 -9.70 -0.37
CA SER A 257 -14.52 -9.80 1.07
C SER A 257 -14.30 -11.23 1.57
N VAL A 258 -14.88 -12.23 0.92
CA VAL A 258 -14.70 -13.65 1.27
C VAL A 258 -13.24 -14.06 1.19
N ASP A 259 -12.52 -13.68 0.13
CA ASP A 259 -11.09 -13.97 -0.03
C ASP A 259 -10.27 -13.37 1.12
N ALA A 260 -10.56 -12.12 1.50
CA ALA A 260 -9.86 -11.42 2.58
C ALA A 260 -10.15 -12.05 3.96
N TYR A 261 -11.43 -12.35 4.27
CA TYR A 261 -11.80 -13.06 5.50
C TYR A 261 -11.21 -14.47 5.54
N SER A 262 -11.18 -15.19 4.42
CA SER A 262 -10.59 -16.53 4.33
C SER A 262 -9.07 -16.50 4.52
N ALA A 263 -8.40 -15.47 4.03
CA ALA A 263 -6.97 -15.27 4.27
C ALA A 263 -6.68 -14.96 5.75
N GLN A 264 -7.50 -14.11 6.38
CA GLN A 264 -7.43 -13.83 7.81
C GLN A 264 -7.61 -15.10 8.65
N LEU A 265 -8.65 -15.89 8.37
CA LEU A 265 -8.92 -17.13 9.10
C LEU A 265 -7.75 -18.11 9.01
N ARG A 266 -7.19 -18.31 7.81
CA ARG A 266 -6.02 -19.19 7.61
C ARG A 266 -4.82 -18.77 8.45
N GLN A 267 -4.55 -17.47 8.54
CA GLN A 267 -3.46 -16.99 9.37
C GLN A 267 -3.73 -17.10 10.87
N PHE A 268 -4.95 -16.81 11.30
CA PHE A 268 -5.34 -17.03 12.69
C PHE A 268 -5.15 -18.50 13.10
N LEU A 269 -5.58 -19.43 12.25
CA LEU A 269 -5.36 -20.87 12.47
C LEU A 269 -3.86 -21.22 12.50
N ALA A 270 -3.05 -20.63 11.62
CA ALA A 270 -1.60 -20.82 11.63
C ALA A 270 -0.95 -20.31 12.93
N GLN A 271 -1.33 -19.11 13.40
CA GLN A 271 -0.86 -18.55 14.68
C GLN A 271 -1.28 -19.43 15.85
N MET A 272 -2.53 -19.90 15.87
CA MET A 272 -3.02 -20.83 16.89
C MET A 272 -2.24 -22.15 16.89
N SER A 273 -1.83 -22.65 15.72
CA SER A 273 -0.99 -23.85 15.62
C SER A 273 0.41 -23.62 16.17
N LEU A 274 1.03 -22.46 15.90
CA LEU A 274 2.32 -22.05 16.46
C LEU A 274 2.26 -21.91 17.98
N ILE A 275 1.22 -21.26 18.52
CA ILE A 275 1.00 -21.13 19.96
C ILE A 275 0.83 -22.52 20.59
N ARG A 276 0.07 -23.43 19.96
CA ARG A 276 -0.07 -24.81 20.44
C ARG A 276 1.27 -25.56 20.45
N GLN A 277 2.10 -25.39 19.42
CA GLN A 277 3.43 -26.02 19.37
C GLN A 277 4.39 -25.44 20.42
N GLN A 278 4.32 -24.14 20.70
CA GLN A 278 5.12 -23.47 21.74
C GLN A 278 4.68 -23.85 23.16
N ILE A 279 3.39 -24.15 23.36
CA ILE A 279 2.85 -24.57 24.66
C ILE A 279 3.01 -26.10 24.86
N SER A 280 3.07 -26.90 23.79
CA SER A 280 3.26 -28.35 23.84
C SER A 280 4.43 -28.85 24.72
N PRO A 281 5.61 -28.19 24.79
CA PRO A 281 6.69 -28.59 25.70
C PRO A 281 6.49 -28.16 27.17
N VAL A 282 5.52 -27.28 27.46
CA VAL A 282 5.20 -26.82 28.83
C VAL A 282 4.03 -27.63 29.43
N LEU A 283 3.32 -28.38 28.59
CA LEU A 283 2.23 -29.23 29.02
C LEU A 283 2.77 -30.59 29.50
N PRO A 284 2.35 -31.07 30.69
CA PRO A 284 2.71 -32.41 31.14
C PRO A 284 2.31 -33.46 30.09
N PRO A 285 3.03 -34.59 29.97
CA PRO A 285 2.76 -35.62 28.96
C PRO A 285 1.32 -36.19 29.01
N ASN A 286 0.60 -35.97 30.11
CA ASN A 286 -0.79 -36.40 30.32
C ASN A 286 -1.83 -35.29 30.08
N PHE A 287 -1.44 -34.14 29.53
CA PHE A 287 -2.36 -33.03 29.32
C PHE A 287 -3.25 -33.25 28.09
N ASN A 288 -4.51 -33.60 28.35
CA ASN A 288 -5.53 -33.74 27.34
C ASN A 288 -6.47 -32.51 27.35
N ILE A 289 -6.50 -31.78 26.23
CA ILE A 289 -7.34 -30.58 26.02
C ILE A 289 -8.83 -30.84 26.28
N GLN A 290 -9.29 -32.09 26.15
CA GLN A 290 -10.68 -32.49 26.45
C GLN A 290 -11.02 -32.38 27.94
N HIS A 291 -10.06 -32.55 28.86
CA HIS A 291 -10.29 -32.39 30.30
C HIS A 291 -10.50 -30.92 30.68
N LEU A 292 -9.86 -29.98 29.98
CA LEU A 292 -10.01 -28.55 30.21
C LEU A 292 -11.35 -28.03 29.68
N ARG A 293 -11.80 -28.53 28.52
CA ARG A 293 -13.17 -28.26 28.00
C ARG A 293 -14.27 -28.74 28.94
N ARG A 294 -14.11 -29.91 29.56
CA ARG A 294 -15.04 -30.43 30.58
C ARG A 294 -15.04 -29.60 31.87
N ARG A 295 -13.88 -29.08 32.30
CA ARG A 295 -13.78 -28.22 33.50
C ARG A 295 -14.34 -26.81 33.28
N LEU A 296 -14.30 -26.30 32.05
CA LEU A 296 -14.81 -24.98 31.70
C LEU A 296 -16.29 -24.97 31.27
N GLY A 297 -16.98 -26.12 31.32
CA GLY A 297 -18.43 -26.19 31.10
C GLY A 297 -18.90 -25.79 29.70
N VAL A 298 -18.04 -25.92 28.68
CA VAL A 298 -18.43 -25.62 27.29
C VAL A 298 -19.10 -26.86 26.68
N PRO A 299 -20.39 -26.82 26.30
CA PRO A 299 -21.05 -27.96 25.66
C PRO A 299 -20.49 -28.19 24.26
N THR A 300 -20.40 -29.47 23.87
CA THR A 300 -20.00 -29.97 22.55
C THR A 300 -20.97 -29.57 21.45
#